data_AF-A0A354GWI4-F1
#
_entry.id   AF-A0A354GWI4-F1
#
_cell.length_a   1.000
_cell.length_b   1.000
_cell.length_c   1.000
_cell.angle_alpha   90.00
_cell.angle_beta   90.00
_cell.angle_gamma   90.00
#
_symmetry.space_group_name_H-M   'P 1'
#
loop_
_entity.id
_entity.type
_entity.pdbx_description
1 polymer ?
#
loop_
_entity_poly.entity_id
_entity_poly.type
_entity_poly.pdbx_seq_one_letter_code
_entity_poly.pdbx_strand_id
1 'polypeptide(L)'
;MTRKFLAGITGVLICAAVAVAQNAPQKGKIKKIDVDKGIVTITAEDKDRELALTDDTKMPGVPPKEVKDLLKTFKEGTEVMFIAGTKDGKDVLVGIKRRADDLPVKVDTSAFKPLTELGLSEYEGYKGGLYPDGKNERPGEHEVAGVALAKTVRPLDADGKPAADGKIVLLSVGMSNTTQEFQVFKRLADADKDKNAKLVIVDGAQGGMTAARIVDPDDKGAGAKFWKTADERLKQAGVSAAQVQVVWVKEADAGPTDKFPKHAETLQAELSQIARLLHKRFPNVKLVYFSSRIYAGYATTKLNPEPYAYESGFAVKWLIEQQLKGDKALNYDADKGEFKAPWLGWGPYLWANGAAKRADGLVYDRDDLGGDGTHPSPSGARKVAKQLLEFFKKDSTAKPWFVGSSSLDHSR
;
A
#
# COMPACT_ATOMS: atom_id res chain seq x y z
N MET A 1 43.26 38.69 50.48
CA MET A 1 42.34 39.52 49.67
C MET A 1 41.20 38.66 49.17
N THR A 2 39.99 39.12 49.43
CA THR A 2 38.68 38.51 49.20
C THR A 2 38.37 38.29 47.72
N ARG A 3 37.73 37.16 47.36
CA ARG A 3 36.61 37.13 46.38
C ARG A 3 35.84 35.79 46.37
N LYS A 4 34.66 35.87 47.00
CA LYS A 4 33.35 35.25 46.74
C LYS A 4 33.25 34.12 45.70
N PHE A 5 32.80 32.94 46.16
CA PHE A 5 32.07 31.96 45.34
C PHE A 5 30.56 32.22 45.47
N LEU A 6 29.87 32.32 44.34
CA LEU A 6 28.42 32.44 44.25
C LEU A 6 27.84 31.03 44.02
N ALA A 7 27.00 30.56 44.95
CA ALA A 7 26.23 29.33 44.79
C ALA A 7 24.99 29.63 43.93
N GLY A 8 24.88 28.99 42.77
CA GLY A 8 23.67 28.96 41.96
C GLY A 8 22.88 27.68 42.24
N ILE A 9 21.74 27.81 42.91
CA ILE A 9 20.79 26.73 43.18
C ILE A 9 20.06 26.39 41.87
N THR A 10 20.29 25.20 41.33
CA THR A 10 19.46 24.62 40.27
C THR A 10 18.23 23.99 40.92
N GLY A 11 17.09 24.69 40.85
CA GLY A 11 15.80 24.13 41.24
C GLY A 11 15.36 23.08 40.23
N VAL A 12 15.52 21.80 40.57
CA VAL A 12 14.86 20.70 39.86
C VAL A 12 13.39 20.71 40.28
N LEU A 13 12.53 21.27 39.42
CA LEU A 13 11.10 21.00 39.50
C LEU A 13 10.90 19.51 39.16
N ILE A 14 10.70 18.69 40.19
CA ILE A 14 10.19 17.33 40.03
C ILE A 14 8.70 17.46 39.70
N CYS A 15 8.38 17.66 38.41
CA CYS A 15 7.07 17.31 37.91
C CYS A 15 7.00 15.78 37.92
N ALA A 16 6.21 15.22 38.84
CA ALA A 16 5.87 13.81 38.87
C ALA A 16 5.09 13.46 37.58
N ALA A 17 5.82 13.06 36.54
CA ALA A 17 5.24 12.44 35.37
C ALA A 17 4.86 11.00 35.76
N VAL A 18 3.57 10.76 35.98
CA VAL A 18 3.03 9.41 36.09
C VAL A 18 3.25 8.73 34.74
N ALA A 19 4.15 7.74 34.73
CA ALA A 19 4.39 6.89 33.57
C ALA A 19 3.13 6.05 33.29
N VAL A 20 2.32 6.46 32.32
CA VAL A 20 1.27 5.59 31.77
C VAL A 20 1.98 4.53 30.93
N ALA A 21 2.03 3.29 31.42
CA ALA A 21 2.43 2.15 30.61
C ALA A 21 1.60 2.16 29.31
N GLN A 22 2.27 2.14 28.16
CA GLN A 22 1.61 2.12 26.84
C GLN A 22 0.95 0.76 26.62
N ASN A 23 -0.21 0.54 27.22
CA ASN A 23 -1.00 -0.66 26.96
C ASN A 23 -1.63 -0.58 25.56
N ALA A 24 -1.51 -1.67 24.80
CA ALA A 24 -2.04 -1.75 23.45
C ALA A 24 -3.59 -1.76 23.45
N PRO A 25 -4.24 -1.23 22.41
CA PRO A 25 -5.69 -1.33 22.24
C PRO A 25 -6.17 -2.78 22.21
N GLN A 26 -7.21 -3.09 22.99
CA GLN A 26 -7.86 -4.39 23.10
C GLN A 26 -9.27 -4.34 22.51
N LYS A 27 -9.74 -5.49 22.00
CA LYS A 27 -11.13 -5.70 21.57
C LYS A 27 -11.94 -6.27 22.72
N GLY A 28 -13.18 -5.81 22.88
CA GLY A 28 -14.10 -6.40 23.84
C GLY A 28 -15.55 -6.08 23.53
N LYS A 29 -16.45 -6.57 24.37
CA LYS A 29 -17.87 -6.23 24.35
C LYS A 29 -18.26 -5.62 25.69
N ILE A 30 -19.04 -4.54 25.65
CA ILE A 30 -19.63 -3.98 26.86
C ILE A 30 -20.51 -5.06 27.50
N LYS A 31 -20.19 -5.44 28.74
CA LYS A 31 -21.07 -6.26 29.56
C LYS A 31 -21.96 -5.39 30.42
N LYS A 32 -21.40 -4.36 31.04
CA LYS A 32 -22.14 -3.43 31.91
C LYS A 32 -21.44 -2.08 31.97
N ILE A 33 -22.23 -1.01 32.07
CA ILE A 33 -21.75 0.33 32.36
C ILE A 33 -22.49 0.83 33.59
N ASP A 34 -21.75 1.16 34.65
CA ASP A 34 -22.25 1.74 35.88
C ASP A 34 -21.52 3.07 36.09
N VAL A 35 -22.00 4.13 35.42
CA VAL A 35 -21.35 5.45 35.46
C VAL A 35 -21.39 6.06 36.86
N ASP A 36 -22.43 5.77 37.64
CA ASP A 36 -22.60 6.26 39.00
C ASP A 36 -21.54 5.68 39.95
N LYS A 37 -21.18 4.40 39.77
CA LYS A 37 -20.04 3.78 40.46
C LYS A 37 -18.70 4.06 39.77
N GLY A 38 -18.71 4.68 38.60
CA GLY A 38 -17.53 4.91 37.80
C GLY A 38 -16.88 3.60 37.34
N ILE A 39 -17.65 2.58 36.96
CA ILE A 39 -17.13 1.27 36.53
C ILE A 39 -17.69 0.91 35.16
N VAL A 40 -16.82 0.39 34.27
CA VAL A 40 -17.20 -0.25 33.01
C VAL A 40 -16.72 -1.69 33.04
N THR A 41 -17.63 -2.65 32.85
CA THR A 41 -17.31 -4.07 32.70
C THR A 41 -17.26 -4.42 31.22
N ILE A 42 -16.11 -4.90 30.76
CA ILE A 42 -15.87 -5.30 29.37
C ILE A 42 -15.49 -6.78 29.35
N THR A 43 -16.19 -7.58 28.56
CA THR A 43 -15.77 -8.94 28.24
C THR A 43 -14.73 -8.90 27.13
N ALA A 44 -13.52 -9.37 27.41
CA ALA A 44 -12.40 -9.49 26.49
C ALA A 44 -11.68 -10.82 26.71
N GLU A 45 -11.33 -11.53 25.62
CA GLU A 45 -10.70 -12.86 25.70
C GLU A 45 -11.49 -13.84 26.61
N ASP A 46 -12.82 -13.82 26.48
CA ASP A 46 -13.77 -14.61 27.28
C ASP A 46 -13.70 -14.37 28.81
N LYS A 47 -13.10 -13.25 29.23
CA LYS A 47 -13.02 -12.82 30.63
C LYS A 47 -13.63 -11.44 30.82
N ASP A 48 -14.35 -11.28 31.93
CA ASP A 48 -14.85 -9.97 32.32
C ASP A 48 -13.76 -9.16 33.01
N ARG A 49 -13.62 -7.92 32.58
CA ARG A 49 -12.72 -6.93 33.16
C ARG A 49 -13.53 -5.75 33.68
N GLU A 50 -13.48 -5.51 34.97
CA GLU A 50 -14.00 -4.29 35.58
C GLU A 50 -12.92 -3.22 35.55
N LEU A 51 -13.21 -2.12 34.86
CA LEU A 51 -12.27 -1.01 34.66
C LEU A 51 -12.89 0.26 35.26
N ALA A 52 -12.18 0.90 36.18
CA ALA A 52 -12.62 2.15 36.77
C ALA A 52 -12.52 3.31 35.76
N LEU A 53 -13.58 4.11 35.67
CA LEU A 53 -13.60 5.38 34.97
C LEU A 53 -12.84 6.43 35.77
N THR A 54 -12.00 7.17 35.09
CA THR A 54 -11.27 8.30 35.66
C THR A 54 -11.60 9.55 34.87
N ASP A 55 -11.27 10.72 35.40
CA ASP A 55 -11.43 11.97 34.63
C ASP A 55 -10.43 12.06 33.46
N ASP A 56 -9.42 11.19 33.45
CA ASP A 56 -8.46 11.01 32.36
C ASP A 56 -8.95 10.04 31.27
N THR A 57 -10.11 9.38 31.45
CA THR A 57 -10.63 8.42 30.47
C THR A 57 -10.97 9.14 29.16
N LYS A 58 -10.37 8.71 28.05
CA LYS A 58 -10.50 9.38 26.75
C LYS A 58 -11.44 8.62 25.80
N MET A 59 -12.23 9.37 25.05
CA MET A 59 -12.93 8.89 23.86
C MET A 59 -12.55 9.77 22.68
N PRO A 60 -12.03 9.22 21.56
CA PRO A 60 -11.61 10.01 20.41
C PRO A 60 -12.72 10.90 19.87
N GLY A 61 -12.43 12.19 19.65
CA GLY A 61 -13.40 13.17 19.13
C GLY A 61 -14.44 13.65 20.15
N VAL A 62 -14.32 13.25 21.42
CA VAL A 62 -15.28 13.58 22.47
C VAL A 62 -14.60 14.43 23.55
N PRO A 63 -15.15 15.60 23.90
CA PRO A 63 -14.63 16.42 24.99
C PRO A 63 -14.59 15.62 26.32
N PRO A 64 -13.55 15.75 27.16
CA PRO A 64 -13.41 14.96 28.40
C PRO A 64 -14.65 15.00 29.32
N LYS A 65 -15.32 16.16 29.37
CA LYS A 65 -16.55 16.36 30.17
C LYS A 65 -17.75 15.55 29.69
N GLU A 66 -17.78 15.17 28.41
CA GLU A 66 -18.89 14.47 27.77
C GLU A 66 -18.69 12.95 27.71
N VAL A 67 -17.49 12.45 28.02
CA VAL A 67 -17.15 11.01 27.91
C VAL A 67 -18.08 10.14 28.76
N LYS A 68 -18.33 10.53 30.01
CA LYS A 68 -19.20 9.79 30.93
C LYS A 68 -20.64 9.74 30.43
N ASP A 69 -21.15 10.83 29.84
CA ASP A 69 -22.51 10.89 29.31
C ASP A 69 -22.64 10.08 28.02
N LEU A 70 -21.65 10.15 27.13
CA LEU A 70 -21.65 9.35 25.92
C LEU A 70 -21.53 7.85 26.22
N LEU A 71 -20.78 7.46 27.26
CA LEU A 71 -20.71 6.07 27.72
C LEU A 71 -22.08 5.51 28.14
N LYS A 72 -22.98 6.32 28.70
CA LYS A 72 -24.35 5.88 29.03
C LYS A 72 -25.14 5.42 27.80
N THR A 73 -24.75 5.85 26.60
CA THR A 73 -25.42 5.47 25.34
C THR A 73 -25.01 4.08 24.83
N PHE A 74 -23.93 3.50 25.38
CA PHE A 74 -23.44 2.19 24.96
C PHE A 74 -24.35 1.12 25.57
N LYS A 75 -24.79 0.19 24.73
CA LYS A 75 -25.64 -0.93 25.15
C LYS A 75 -24.80 -2.14 25.52
N GLU A 76 -25.32 -3.02 26.36
CA GLU A 76 -24.75 -4.36 26.54
C GLU A 76 -24.58 -5.05 25.18
N GLY A 77 -23.46 -5.76 25.01
CA GLY A 77 -23.05 -6.38 23.74
C GLY A 77 -22.36 -5.43 22.75
N THR A 78 -22.32 -4.12 23.00
CA THR A 78 -21.64 -3.16 22.10
C THR A 78 -20.17 -3.54 21.97
N GLU A 79 -19.73 -3.80 20.74
CA GLU A 79 -18.32 -4.05 20.45
C GLU A 79 -17.50 -2.76 20.60
N VAL A 80 -16.41 -2.84 21.35
CA VAL A 80 -15.55 -1.69 21.66
C VAL A 80 -14.08 -2.01 21.43
N MET A 81 -13.34 -0.96 21.10
CA MET A 81 -11.88 -0.93 21.28
C MET A 81 -11.60 -0.14 22.55
N PHE A 82 -10.79 -0.70 23.44
CA PHE A 82 -10.46 -0.05 24.71
C PHE A 82 -8.98 -0.21 25.07
N ILE A 83 -8.47 0.72 25.87
CA ILE A 83 -7.15 0.65 26.49
C ILE A 83 -7.40 0.58 27.99
N ALA A 84 -6.97 -0.52 28.60
CA ALA A 84 -6.90 -0.62 30.05
C ALA A 84 -5.54 -0.11 30.54
N GLY A 85 -5.49 0.45 31.74
CA GLY A 85 -4.28 0.88 32.42
C GLY A 85 -4.35 0.51 33.89
N THR A 86 -3.31 0.87 34.63
CA THR A 86 -3.31 0.76 36.09
C THR A 86 -3.01 2.13 36.68
N LYS A 87 -3.83 2.58 37.62
CA LYS A 87 -3.63 3.83 38.38
C LYS A 87 -3.85 3.53 39.85
N ASP A 88 -2.88 3.86 40.70
CA ASP A 88 -2.92 3.60 42.15
C ASP A 88 -3.25 2.14 42.51
N GLY A 89 -2.71 1.19 41.74
CA GLY A 89 -2.94 -0.25 41.93
C GLY A 89 -4.31 -0.77 41.47
N LYS A 90 -5.14 0.06 40.84
CA LYS A 90 -6.45 -0.32 40.30
C LYS A 90 -6.45 -0.32 38.77
N ASP A 91 -7.16 -1.28 38.19
CA ASP A 91 -7.43 -1.34 36.76
C ASP A 91 -8.37 -0.19 36.35
N VAL A 92 -7.92 0.63 35.40
CA VAL A 92 -8.64 1.81 34.92
C VAL A 92 -8.87 1.75 33.42
N LEU A 93 -9.96 2.36 32.97
CA LEU A 93 -10.24 2.57 31.56
C LEU A 93 -9.50 3.83 31.08
N VAL A 94 -8.41 3.66 30.35
CA VAL A 94 -7.62 4.77 29.81
C VAL A 94 -8.30 5.39 28.59
N GLY A 95 -8.88 4.54 27.74
CA GLY A 95 -9.67 5.04 26.62
C GLY A 95 -10.58 3.98 26.02
N ILE A 96 -11.62 4.43 25.33
CA ILE A 96 -12.65 3.57 24.74
C ILE A 96 -13.29 4.23 23.54
N LYS A 97 -13.71 3.42 22.56
CA LYS A 97 -14.57 3.83 21.45
C LYS A 97 -15.42 2.65 20.98
N ARG A 98 -16.55 2.91 20.32
CA ARG A 98 -17.33 1.83 19.68
C ARG A 98 -16.55 1.36 18.47
N ARG A 99 -16.52 0.05 18.24
CA ARG A 99 -15.94 -0.52 17.02
C ARG A 99 -16.67 -0.01 15.77
N ALA A 100 -17.98 0.22 15.87
CA ALA A 100 -18.79 0.78 14.78
C ALA A 100 -18.28 2.15 14.30
N ASP A 101 -17.66 2.96 15.17
CA ASP A 101 -17.14 4.29 14.80
C ASP A 101 -15.89 4.19 13.90
N ASP A 102 -15.22 3.03 13.87
CA ASP A 102 -14.06 2.74 13.01
C ASP A 102 -14.44 2.06 11.69
N LEU A 103 -15.68 1.58 11.56
CA LEU A 103 -16.12 0.95 10.33
C LEU A 103 -16.20 2.00 9.21
N PRO A 104 -15.77 1.65 7.99
CA PRO A 104 -15.98 2.51 6.84
C PRO A 104 -17.48 2.63 6.54
N VAL A 105 -17.87 3.75 5.93
CA VAL A 105 -19.20 3.88 5.34
C VAL A 105 -19.30 2.84 4.23
N LYS A 106 -20.33 1.99 4.27
CA LYS A 106 -20.54 0.98 3.23
C LYS A 106 -20.98 1.67 1.94
N VAL A 107 -20.26 1.39 0.87
CA VAL A 107 -20.64 1.77 -0.50
C VAL A 107 -21.29 0.58 -1.18
N ASP A 108 -22.42 0.81 -1.83
CA ASP A 108 -23.00 -0.18 -2.72
C ASP A 108 -22.16 -0.27 -3.99
N THR A 109 -21.46 -1.40 -4.14
CA THR A 109 -20.59 -1.69 -5.28
C THR A 109 -21.27 -2.59 -6.30
N SER A 110 -22.54 -2.97 -6.10
CA SER A 110 -23.25 -3.94 -6.97
C SER A 110 -23.29 -3.53 -8.44
N ALA A 111 -23.32 -2.23 -8.73
CA ALA A 111 -23.28 -1.68 -10.08
C ALA A 111 -21.86 -1.43 -10.62
N PHE A 112 -20.82 -1.56 -9.80
CA PHE A 112 -19.45 -1.28 -10.21
C PHE A 112 -18.98 -2.36 -11.18
N LYS A 113 -18.44 -1.92 -12.32
CA LYS A 113 -17.80 -2.81 -13.29
C LYS A 113 -16.29 -2.60 -13.24
N PRO A 114 -15.48 -3.67 -13.36
CA PRO A 114 -14.04 -3.54 -13.56
C PRO A 114 -13.74 -2.57 -14.71
N LEU A 115 -12.64 -1.80 -14.63
CA LEU A 115 -12.27 -0.87 -15.72
C LEU A 115 -12.22 -1.55 -17.08
N THR A 116 -11.75 -2.79 -17.11
CA THR A 116 -11.66 -3.62 -18.32
C THR A 116 -13.02 -3.96 -18.95
N GLU A 117 -14.12 -3.80 -18.22
CA GLU A 117 -15.47 -4.15 -18.64
C GLU A 117 -16.40 -2.94 -18.79
N LEU A 118 -15.96 -1.76 -18.36
CA LEU A 118 -16.66 -0.51 -18.63
C LEU A 118 -16.63 -0.16 -20.12
N GLY A 119 -15.50 -0.39 -20.80
CA GLY A 119 -15.30 0.02 -22.18
C GLY A 119 -15.56 1.51 -22.37
N LEU A 120 -16.50 1.86 -23.26
CA LEU A 120 -16.93 3.24 -23.51
C LEU A 120 -17.91 3.80 -22.46
N SER A 121 -18.43 2.97 -21.54
CA SER A 121 -19.24 3.46 -20.43
C SER A 121 -18.40 4.29 -19.44
N GLU A 122 -19.08 5.15 -18.70
CA GLU A 122 -18.46 6.09 -17.78
C GLU A 122 -18.75 5.71 -16.32
N TYR A 123 -17.76 5.96 -15.47
CA TYR A 123 -17.90 6.05 -14.02
C TYR A 123 -17.69 7.51 -13.63
N GLU A 124 -18.69 8.15 -13.04
CA GLU A 124 -18.61 9.54 -12.59
C GLU A 124 -18.08 10.52 -13.67
N GLY A 125 -18.46 10.29 -14.93
CA GLY A 125 -18.04 11.11 -16.09
C GLY A 125 -16.72 10.71 -16.74
N TYR A 126 -16.08 9.61 -16.32
CA TYR A 126 -14.81 9.14 -16.88
C TYR A 126 -14.95 7.76 -17.51
N LYS A 127 -14.52 7.65 -18.78
CA LYS A 127 -14.50 6.38 -19.52
C LYS A 127 -13.60 5.36 -18.84
N GLY A 128 -14.03 4.10 -18.88
CA GLY A 128 -13.24 2.95 -18.45
C GLY A 128 -12.11 2.59 -19.41
N GLY A 129 -11.78 1.29 -19.43
CA GLY A 129 -10.58 0.76 -20.09
C GLY A 129 -9.32 1.00 -19.28
N LEU A 130 -8.28 0.22 -19.56
CA LEU A 130 -6.94 0.44 -19.00
C LEU A 130 -6.19 1.57 -19.74
N TYR A 131 -6.55 1.83 -20.99
CA TYR A 131 -5.93 2.80 -21.89
C TYR A 131 -6.99 3.78 -22.44
N PRO A 132 -6.58 4.83 -23.18
CA PRO A 132 -7.52 5.79 -23.77
C PRO A 132 -8.66 5.16 -24.55
N ASP A 133 -9.78 5.89 -24.61
CA ASP A 133 -10.96 5.56 -25.40
C ASP A 133 -11.62 4.21 -25.04
N GLY A 134 -11.56 3.83 -23.76
CA GLY A 134 -12.24 2.61 -23.28
C GLY A 134 -11.52 1.31 -23.66
N LYS A 135 -10.27 1.38 -24.10
CA LYS A 135 -9.50 0.21 -24.57
C LYS A 135 -8.74 -0.46 -23.44
N ASN A 136 -8.49 -1.76 -23.60
CA ASN A 136 -7.64 -2.54 -22.69
C ASN A 136 -6.28 -2.85 -23.30
N GLU A 137 -6.18 -2.74 -24.62
CA GLU A 137 -4.96 -2.92 -25.38
C GLU A 137 -4.10 -1.66 -25.29
N ARG A 138 -2.80 -1.89 -25.12
CA ARG A 138 -1.80 -0.83 -25.13
C ARG A 138 -1.77 -0.15 -26.50
N PRO A 139 -1.69 1.19 -26.58
CA PRO A 139 -1.53 1.89 -27.85
C PRO A 139 -0.30 1.41 -28.63
N GLY A 140 -0.43 1.27 -29.95
CA GLY A 140 0.57 0.59 -30.80
C GLY A 140 1.98 1.20 -30.72
N GLU A 141 2.11 2.52 -30.73
CA GLU A 141 3.43 3.17 -30.59
C GLU A 141 4.07 2.90 -29.22
N HIS A 142 3.25 2.91 -28.16
CA HIS A 142 3.69 2.65 -26.80
C HIS A 142 4.06 1.18 -26.58
N GLU A 143 3.34 0.27 -27.24
CA GLU A 143 3.65 -1.16 -27.32
C GLU A 143 5.01 -1.40 -27.98
N VAL A 144 5.25 -0.82 -29.16
CA VAL A 144 6.51 -0.96 -29.88
C VAL A 144 7.68 -0.43 -29.04
N ALA A 145 7.52 0.74 -28.43
CA ALA A 145 8.53 1.33 -27.54
C ALA A 145 8.82 0.43 -26.33
N GLY A 146 7.78 -0.06 -25.65
CA GLY A 146 7.92 -0.97 -24.51
C GLY A 146 8.63 -2.27 -24.87
N VAL A 147 8.29 -2.86 -26.02
CA VAL A 147 8.92 -4.10 -26.51
C VAL A 147 10.38 -3.86 -26.87
N ALA A 148 10.70 -2.72 -27.49
CA ALA A 148 12.07 -2.34 -27.78
C ALA A 148 12.90 -2.21 -26.49
N LEU A 149 12.38 -1.50 -25.47
CA LEU A 149 13.02 -1.37 -24.16
C LEU A 149 13.19 -2.72 -23.46
N ALA A 150 12.16 -3.58 -23.49
CA ALA A 150 12.19 -4.93 -22.92
C ALA A 150 13.33 -5.79 -23.47
N LYS A 151 13.58 -5.71 -24.79
CA LYS A 151 14.69 -6.42 -25.44
C LYS A 151 16.08 -5.91 -25.02
N THR A 152 16.16 -4.71 -24.45
CA THR A 152 17.43 -4.17 -23.93
C THR A 152 17.67 -4.51 -22.47
N VAL A 153 16.71 -5.10 -21.76
CA VAL A 153 16.91 -5.59 -20.40
C VAL A 153 17.86 -6.78 -20.44
N ARG A 154 18.98 -6.68 -19.72
CA ARG A 154 20.07 -7.66 -19.78
C ARG A 154 20.84 -7.73 -18.46
N PRO A 155 21.60 -8.80 -18.20
CA PRO A 155 22.43 -8.88 -17.00
C PRO A 155 23.42 -7.71 -16.89
N LEU A 156 23.44 -7.06 -15.72
CA LEU A 156 24.35 -5.96 -15.38
C LEU A 156 25.24 -6.35 -14.18
N ASP A 157 26.46 -5.84 -14.11
CA ASP A 157 27.32 -5.91 -12.93
C ASP A 157 26.87 -4.92 -11.84
N ALA A 158 27.57 -4.89 -10.69
CA ALA A 158 27.23 -4.02 -9.57
C ALA A 158 27.31 -2.51 -9.90
N ASP A 159 28.09 -2.12 -10.91
CA ASP A 159 28.21 -0.74 -11.38
C ASP A 159 27.15 -0.39 -12.45
N GLY A 160 26.28 -1.35 -12.80
CA GLY A 160 25.24 -1.18 -13.81
C GLY A 160 25.74 -1.31 -15.25
N LYS A 161 26.93 -1.86 -15.48
CA LYS A 161 27.46 -2.12 -16.82
C LYS A 161 27.08 -3.52 -17.29
N PRO A 162 26.93 -3.74 -18.61
CA PRO A 162 26.58 -5.06 -19.13
C PRO A 162 27.64 -6.11 -18.79
N ALA A 163 27.23 -7.22 -18.20
CA ALA A 163 28.14 -8.30 -17.80
C ALA A 163 27.44 -9.66 -17.92
N ALA A 164 28.06 -10.64 -18.58
CA ALA A 164 27.44 -11.94 -18.85
C ALA A 164 27.13 -12.75 -17.56
N ASP A 165 27.92 -12.55 -16.50
CA ASP A 165 27.73 -13.12 -15.17
C ASP A 165 26.87 -12.25 -14.24
N GLY A 166 26.49 -11.05 -14.70
CA GLY A 166 25.66 -10.08 -13.97
C GLY A 166 24.22 -10.52 -13.70
N LYS A 167 23.40 -9.57 -13.24
CA LYS A 167 22.01 -9.78 -12.81
C LYS A 167 21.04 -8.82 -13.49
N ILE A 168 19.81 -9.29 -13.69
CA ILE A 168 18.65 -8.44 -13.99
C ILE A 168 17.89 -8.29 -12.67
N VAL A 169 17.50 -7.09 -12.28
CA VAL A 169 16.74 -6.88 -11.04
C VAL A 169 15.33 -6.35 -11.34
N LEU A 170 14.34 -7.07 -10.81
CA LEU A 170 12.94 -6.65 -10.68
C LEU A 170 12.68 -6.26 -9.22
N LEU A 171 12.28 -5.00 -9.00
CA LEU A 171 12.00 -4.45 -7.66
C LEU A 171 10.50 -4.21 -7.48
N SER A 172 9.94 -4.50 -6.31
CA SER A 172 8.62 -3.95 -5.92
C SER A 172 8.76 -2.63 -5.18
N VAL A 173 7.81 -1.71 -5.41
CA VAL A 173 7.65 -0.47 -4.62
C VAL A 173 6.19 -0.35 -4.24
N GLY A 174 5.94 -0.15 -2.94
CA GLY A 174 4.57 -0.03 -2.45
C GLY A 174 4.41 -0.22 -0.95
N MET A 175 3.15 -0.25 -0.54
CA MET A 175 2.72 -0.44 0.85
C MET A 175 2.56 -1.92 1.28
N SER A 176 1.87 -2.16 2.40
CA SER A 176 1.66 -3.48 3.02
C SER A 176 1.01 -4.52 2.09
N ASN A 177 0.02 -4.13 1.29
CA ASN A 177 -0.64 -5.02 0.33
C ASN A 177 0.39 -5.51 -0.70
N THR A 178 1.21 -4.59 -1.20
CA THR A 178 2.25 -4.83 -2.20
C THR A 178 3.28 -5.85 -1.70
N THR A 179 3.84 -5.66 -0.50
CA THR A 179 4.80 -6.65 0.05
C THR A 179 4.16 -8.01 0.30
N GLN A 180 2.93 -8.07 0.83
CA GLN A 180 2.24 -9.34 1.11
C GLN A 180 1.99 -10.15 -0.18
N GLU A 181 1.58 -9.49 -1.25
CA GLU A 181 1.33 -10.11 -2.56
C GLU A 181 2.64 -10.45 -3.29
N PHE A 182 3.58 -9.51 -3.31
CA PHE A 182 4.83 -9.66 -4.04
C PHE A 182 5.72 -10.75 -3.45
N GLN A 183 5.71 -10.96 -2.13
CA GLN A 183 6.44 -12.06 -1.52
C GLN A 183 5.89 -13.43 -1.92
N VAL A 184 4.58 -13.55 -2.13
CA VAL A 184 4.00 -14.79 -2.69
C VAL A 184 4.42 -14.94 -4.15
N PHE A 185 4.34 -13.88 -4.95
CA PHE A 185 4.82 -13.88 -6.34
C PHE A 185 6.28 -14.30 -6.44
N LYS A 186 7.16 -13.69 -5.65
CA LYS A 186 8.59 -14.01 -5.61
C LYS A 186 8.82 -15.51 -5.37
N ARG A 187 8.12 -16.11 -4.40
CA ARG A 187 8.23 -17.56 -4.13
C ARG A 187 7.77 -18.41 -5.32
N LEU A 188 6.68 -18.03 -5.98
CA LEU A 188 6.19 -18.76 -7.16
C LEU A 188 7.15 -18.62 -8.34
N ALA A 189 7.63 -17.40 -8.61
CA ALA A 189 8.55 -17.11 -9.70
C ALA A 189 9.93 -17.76 -9.48
N ASP A 190 10.44 -17.78 -8.25
CA ASP A 190 11.71 -18.44 -7.93
C ASP A 190 11.66 -19.96 -8.09
N ALA A 191 10.46 -20.56 -7.97
CA ALA A 191 10.24 -21.98 -8.22
C ALA A 191 9.90 -22.29 -9.70
N ASP A 192 9.63 -21.27 -10.52
CA ASP A 192 9.26 -21.44 -11.93
C ASP A 192 10.51 -21.70 -12.78
N LYS A 193 10.52 -22.84 -13.48
CA LYS A 193 11.65 -23.29 -14.31
C LYS A 193 11.86 -22.42 -15.55
N ASP A 194 10.84 -21.71 -16.00
CA ASP A 194 10.92 -20.82 -17.15
C ASP A 194 11.52 -19.47 -16.77
N LYS A 195 11.59 -19.12 -15.46
CA LYS A 195 12.18 -17.85 -15.03
C LYS A 195 13.65 -17.78 -15.45
N ASN A 196 14.04 -16.66 -16.04
CA ASN A 196 15.42 -16.35 -16.38
C ASN A 196 16.32 -16.49 -15.15
N ALA A 197 17.32 -17.37 -15.22
CA ALA A 197 18.24 -17.66 -14.11
C ALA A 197 19.10 -16.45 -13.69
N LYS A 198 19.20 -15.40 -14.52
CA LYS A 198 19.88 -14.14 -14.20
C LYS A 198 18.97 -13.13 -13.48
N LEU A 199 17.66 -13.39 -13.40
CA LEU A 199 16.68 -12.52 -12.76
C LEU A 199 16.70 -12.69 -11.23
N VAL A 200 16.96 -11.59 -10.54
CA VAL A 200 16.80 -11.43 -9.09
C VAL A 200 15.55 -10.59 -8.83
N ILE A 201 14.64 -11.13 -8.04
CA ILE A 201 13.41 -10.45 -7.63
C ILE A 201 13.63 -9.91 -6.21
N VAL A 202 13.40 -8.62 -5.99
CA VAL A 202 13.61 -7.96 -4.69
C VAL A 202 12.31 -7.27 -4.25
N ASP A 203 11.88 -7.57 -3.02
CA ASP A 203 10.72 -6.91 -2.42
C ASP A 203 11.16 -5.60 -1.75
N GLY A 204 10.91 -4.45 -2.35
CA GLY A 204 11.19 -3.13 -1.75
C GLY A 204 10.01 -2.56 -0.96
N ALA A 205 8.81 -3.14 -1.13
CA ALA A 205 7.58 -2.66 -0.51
C ALA A 205 7.55 -2.88 1.02
N GLN A 206 6.86 -1.99 1.74
CA GLN A 206 6.90 -1.92 3.20
C GLN A 206 5.53 -1.57 3.80
N GLY A 207 5.21 -2.19 4.93
CA GLY A 207 3.95 -1.92 5.61
C GLY A 207 3.82 -0.48 6.08
N GLY A 208 2.66 0.14 5.84
CA GLY A 208 2.34 1.51 6.28
C GLY A 208 3.05 2.61 5.49
N MET A 209 3.69 2.29 4.36
CA MET A 209 4.38 3.24 3.47
C MET A 209 3.53 3.45 2.22
N THR A 210 2.53 4.34 2.32
CA THR A 210 1.64 4.74 1.21
C THR A 210 2.35 5.65 0.21
N ALA A 211 1.72 5.92 -0.94
CA ALA A 211 2.24 6.83 -1.96
C ALA A 211 2.72 8.17 -1.35
N ALA A 212 1.83 8.90 -0.66
CA ALA A 212 2.15 10.14 0.03
C ALA A 212 3.37 10.08 0.99
N ARG A 213 3.69 8.90 1.53
CA ARG A 213 4.81 8.72 2.48
C ARG A 213 6.14 8.45 1.82
N ILE A 214 6.15 8.04 0.55
CA ILE A 214 7.38 7.60 -0.14
C ILE A 214 7.81 8.56 -1.26
N VAL A 215 6.99 9.57 -1.60
CA VAL A 215 7.28 10.55 -2.66
C VAL A 215 8.55 11.38 -2.41
N ASP A 216 8.93 11.60 -1.16
CA ASP A 216 10.10 12.39 -0.78
C ASP A 216 11.14 11.54 -0.05
N PRO A 217 12.26 11.15 -0.71
CA PRO A 217 13.32 10.38 -0.08
C PRO A 217 14.17 11.18 0.91
N ASP A 218 14.04 12.51 0.94
CA ASP A 218 14.88 13.43 1.71
C ASP A 218 14.11 14.05 2.90
N ASP A 219 12.88 13.58 3.17
CA ASP A 219 11.97 14.05 4.23
C ASP A 219 12.49 13.86 5.66
N LYS A 220 13.65 13.21 5.84
CA LYS A 220 14.24 12.77 7.12
C LYS A 220 13.28 11.93 7.98
N GLY A 221 12.28 11.32 7.35
CA GLY A 221 11.13 10.68 7.97
C GLY A 221 10.79 9.35 7.30
N ALA A 222 9.55 9.24 6.85
CA ALA A 222 9.00 7.98 6.34
C ALA A 222 9.61 7.62 4.98
N GLY A 223 9.76 8.60 4.09
CA GLY A 223 10.31 8.38 2.76
C GLY A 223 11.78 8.02 2.80
N ALA A 224 12.59 8.75 3.57
CA ALA A 224 13.99 8.42 3.80
C ALA A 224 14.17 6.99 4.36
N LYS A 225 13.31 6.59 5.32
CA LYS A 225 13.34 5.23 5.89
C LYS A 225 12.91 4.17 4.88
N PHE A 226 11.88 4.45 4.08
CA PHE A 226 11.40 3.54 3.04
C PHE A 226 12.52 3.23 2.05
N TRP A 227 13.13 4.27 1.48
CA TRP A 227 14.14 4.10 0.45
C TRP A 227 15.44 3.49 0.98
N LYS A 228 15.86 3.84 2.21
CA LYS A 228 16.97 3.16 2.89
C LYS A 228 16.72 1.66 3.03
N THR A 229 15.51 1.27 3.43
CA THR A 229 15.15 -0.15 3.59
C THR A 229 15.15 -0.88 2.23
N ALA A 230 14.70 -0.22 1.15
CA ALA A 230 14.78 -0.79 -0.19
C ALA A 230 16.25 -1.01 -0.62
N ASP A 231 17.14 -0.06 -0.36
CA ASP A 231 18.58 -0.19 -0.63
C ASP A 231 19.22 -1.32 0.19
N GLU A 232 18.86 -1.45 1.47
CA GLU A 232 19.32 -2.55 2.33
C GLU A 232 18.87 -3.91 1.80
N ARG A 233 17.64 -4.03 1.29
CA ARG A 233 17.12 -5.29 0.72
C ARG A 233 17.77 -5.64 -0.63
N LEU A 234 18.09 -4.64 -1.46
CA LEU A 234 18.91 -4.84 -2.66
C LEU A 234 20.29 -5.41 -2.27
N LYS A 235 20.95 -4.79 -1.29
CA LYS A 235 22.25 -5.26 -0.77
C LYS A 235 22.18 -6.68 -0.20
N GLN A 236 21.14 -7.01 0.56
CA GLN A 236 20.92 -8.35 1.11
C GLN A 236 20.71 -9.41 0.02
N ALA A 237 20.11 -9.02 -1.12
CA ALA A 237 19.97 -9.88 -2.29
C ALA A 237 21.25 -9.96 -3.15
N GLY A 238 22.35 -9.31 -2.75
CA GLY A 238 23.62 -9.31 -3.46
C GLY A 238 23.59 -8.51 -4.76
N VAL A 239 22.72 -7.50 -4.86
CA VAL A 239 22.56 -6.63 -6.04
C VAL A 239 22.60 -5.15 -5.67
N SER A 240 22.79 -4.27 -6.65
CA SER A 240 22.85 -2.82 -6.49
C SER A 240 21.65 -2.11 -7.12
N ALA A 241 21.45 -0.84 -6.75
CA ALA A 241 20.47 0.03 -7.41
C ALA A 241 20.75 0.20 -8.91
N ALA A 242 22.02 0.14 -9.33
CA ALA A 242 22.40 0.24 -10.73
C ALA A 242 21.98 -0.99 -11.57
N GLN A 243 21.65 -2.13 -10.93
CA GLN A 243 21.18 -3.34 -11.61
C GLN A 243 19.65 -3.38 -11.78
N VAL A 244 18.90 -2.48 -11.12
CA VAL A 244 17.45 -2.35 -11.24
C VAL A 244 17.09 -1.87 -12.63
N GLN A 245 16.36 -2.71 -13.37
CA GLN A 245 15.91 -2.42 -14.73
C GLN A 245 14.38 -2.42 -14.86
N VAL A 246 13.69 -3.11 -13.95
CA VAL A 246 12.23 -3.21 -13.94
C VAL A 246 11.69 -2.98 -12.54
N VAL A 247 10.57 -2.26 -12.44
CA VAL A 247 9.87 -2.04 -11.17
C VAL A 247 8.39 -2.37 -11.31
N TRP A 248 7.83 -3.07 -10.32
CA TRP A 248 6.38 -3.19 -10.15
C TRP A 248 5.92 -2.29 -9.01
N VAL A 249 4.96 -1.40 -9.29
CA VAL A 249 4.45 -0.42 -8.34
C VAL A 249 2.97 -0.70 -8.06
N LYS A 250 2.64 -0.76 -6.78
CA LYS A 250 1.26 -0.79 -6.31
C LYS A 250 1.15 0.06 -5.06
N GLU A 251 0.32 1.08 -5.13
CA GLU A 251 0.19 2.08 -4.06
C GLU A 251 -1.26 2.55 -3.89
N ALA A 252 -1.52 3.14 -2.72
CA ALA A 252 -2.75 3.87 -2.41
C ALA A 252 -2.52 4.79 -1.21
N ASP A 253 -3.47 5.68 -0.94
CA ASP A 253 -3.46 6.54 0.24
C ASP A 253 -4.27 5.98 1.41
N ALA A 254 -3.80 6.29 2.61
CA ALA A 254 -4.44 5.90 3.85
C ALA A 254 -5.44 6.97 4.32
N GLY A 255 -6.65 6.54 4.66
CA GLY A 255 -7.73 7.39 5.16
C GLY A 255 -8.16 8.50 4.20
N PRO A 256 -8.34 8.26 2.89
CA PRO A 256 -8.81 9.29 1.98
C PRO A 256 -10.21 9.77 2.39
N THR A 257 -10.44 11.08 2.30
CA THR A 257 -11.72 11.72 2.65
C THR A 257 -12.32 12.51 1.49
N ASP A 258 -11.50 12.94 0.54
CA ASP A 258 -11.96 13.67 -0.63
C ASP A 258 -12.81 12.78 -1.55
N LYS A 259 -13.77 13.39 -2.24
CA LYS A 259 -14.61 12.69 -3.22
C LYS A 259 -13.83 12.44 -4.51
N PHE A 260 -14.28 11.48 -5.31
CA PHE A 260 -13.81 11.33 -6.67
C PHE A 260 -14.17 12.58 -7.51
N PRO A 261 -13.30 13.07 -8.41
CA PRO A 261 -11.99 12.49 -8.79
C PRO A 261 -10.82 12.92 -7.88
N LYS A 262 -11.03 13.83 -6.93
CA LYS A 262 -9.95 14.56 -6.24
C LYS A 262 -8.93 13.67 -5.53
N HIS A 263 -9.37 12.63 -4.81
CA HIS A 263 -8.43 11.71 -4.15
C HIS A 263 -7.64 10.87 -5.18
N ALA A 264 -8.28 10.47 -6.29
CA ALA A 264 -7.63 9.70 -7.35
C ALA A 264 -6.62 10.55 -8.13
N GLU A 265 -6.91 11.84 -8.35
CA GLU A 265 -5.96 12.82 -8.90
C GLU A 265 -4.77 13.04 -7.97
N THR A 266 -5.00 13.03 -6.65
CA THR A 266 -3.92 13.13 -5.64
C THR A 266 -3.01 11.92 -5.75
N LEU A 267 -3.56 10.71 -5.74
CA LEU A 267 -2.80 9.49 -5.95
C LEU A 267 -2.07 9.48 -7.29
N GLN A 268 -2.70 9.93 -8.39
CA GLN A 268 -2.04 10.06 -9.70
C GLN A 268 -0.80 10.96 -9.62
N ALA A 269 -0.92 12.13 -8.99
CA ALA A 269 0.18 13.08 -8.86
C ALA A 269 1.35 12.49 -8.05
N GLU A 270 1.05 11.71 -7.02
CA GLU A 270 2.05 11.00 -6.22
C GLU A 270 2.72 9.86 -6.99
N LEU A 271 1.96 9.05 -7.73
CA LEU A 271 2.52 8.02 -8.61
C LEU A 271 3.41 8.62 -9.70
N SER A 272 3.06 9.80 -10.22
CA SER A 272 3.87 10.58 -11.16
C SER A 272 5.20 11.03 -10.53
N GLN A 273 5.17 11.46 -9.26
CA GLN A 273 6.39 11.77 -8.50
C GLN A 273 7.25 10.52 -8.27
N ILE A 274 6.64 9.41 -7.88
CA ILE A 274 7.32 8.12 -7.69
C ILE A 274 7.98 7.67 -9.01
N ALA A 275 7.30 7.76 -10.16
CA ALA A 275 7.89 7.39 -11.45
C ALA A 275 9.17 8.18 -11.77
N ARG A 276 9.18 9.49 -11.52
CA ARG A 276 10.37 10.33 -11.67
C ARG A 276 11.46 9.99 -10.66
N LEU A 277 11.07 9.69 -9.43
CA LEU A 277 11.99 9.28 -8.38
C LEU A 277 12.67 7.95 -8.71
N LEU A 278 11.95 6.98 -9.29
CA LEU A 278 12.52 5.72 -9.76
C LEU A 278 13.62 5.95 -10.79
N HIS A 279 13.42 6.86 -11.75
CA HIS A 279 14.47 7.24 -12.70
C HIS A 279 15.71 7.79 -11.99
N LYS A 280 15.54 8.70 -11.02
CA LYS A 280 16.66 9.29 -10.28
C LYS A 280 17.43 8.26 -9.44
N ARG A 281 16.74 7.30 -8.84
CA ARG A 281 17.35 6.31 -7.93
C ARG A 281 17.96 5.11 -8.65
N PHE A 282 17.39 4.72 -9.78
CA PHE A 282 17.75 3.50 -10.51
C PHE A 282 18.19 3.87 -11.92
N PRO A 283 19.48 4.13 -12.16
CA PRO A 283 19.96 4.72 -13.42
C PRO A 283 19.72 3.84 -14.66
N ASN A 284 19.48 2.54 -14.48
CA ASN A 284 19.20 1.60 -15.56
C ASN A 284 17.72 1.16 -15.64
N VAL A 285 16.82 1.80 -14.87
CA VAL A 285 15.39 1.46 -14.94
C VAL A 285 14.82 1.79 -16.32
N LYS A 286 14.15 0.82 -16.93
CA LYS A 286 13.60 0.92 -18.29
C LYS A 286 12.08 0.83 -18.29
N LEU A 287 11.55 -0.11 -17.51
CA LEU A 287 10.13 -0.48 -17.51
C LEU A 287 9.56 -0.38 -16.09
N VAL A 288 8.45 0.31 -15.94
CA VAL A 288 7.71 0.36 -14.68
C VAL A 288 6.25 -0.01 -14.93
N TYR A 289 5.79 -1.01 -14.18
CA TYR A 289 4.43 -1.54 -14.27
C TYR A 289 3.62 -1.14 -13.05
N PHE A 290 2.47 -0.50 -13.27
CA PHE A 290 1.57 -0.09 -12.19
C PHE A 290 0.36 -1.02 -12.10
N SER A 291 -0.05 -1.34 -10.88
CA SER A 291 -1.29 -2.08 -10.59
C SER A 291 -2.15 -1.32 -9.59
N SER A 292 -3.47 -1.47 -9.73
CA SER A 292 -4.45 -0.92 -8.78
C SER A 292 -4.52 -1.72 -7.47
N ARG A 293 -5.33 -1.24 -6.53
CA ARG A 293 -5.77 -2.07 -5.39
C ARG A 293 -6.59 -3.29 -5.84
N ILE A 294 -6.64 -4.28 -4.94
CA ILE A 294 -7.64 -5.35 -4.97
C ILE A 294 -8.96 -4.82 -4.41
N TYR A 295 -10.01 -5.64 -4.45
CA TYR A 295 -11.31 -5.32 -3.86
C TYR A 295 -11.23 -5.01 -2.36
N ALA A 296 -11.90 -3.95 -1.91
CA ALA A 296 -11.94 -3.56 -0.50
C ALA A 296 -13.38 -3.46 0.07
N GLY A 297 -14.38 -4.06 -0.59
CA GLY A 297 -15.78 -3.99 -0.13
C GLY A 297 -16.05 -4.75 1.18
N TYR A 298 -15.09 -5.57 1.62
CA TYR A 298 -15.12 -6.25 2.92
C TYR A 298 -14.40 -5.49 4.04
N ALA A 299 -13.87 -4.29 3.75
CA ALA A 299 -13.10 -3.51 4.71
C ALA A 299 -13.90 -3.22 5.98
N THR A 300 -13.25 -3.41 7.12
CA THR A 300 -13.75 -3.09 8.46
C THR A 300 -12.92 -1.98 9.11
N THR A 301 -12.05 -1.34 8.31
CA THR A 301 -11.25 -0.19 8.71
C THR A 301 -11.38 0.91 7.67
N LYS A 302 -11.14 2.16 8.09
CA LYS A 302 -11.10 3.33 7.21
C LYS A 302 -9.77 3.47 6.45
N LEU A 303 -8.96 2.42 6.36
CA LEU A 303 -7.62 2.52 5.77
C LEU A 303 -7.69 2.91 4.29
N ASN A 304 -8.40 2.15 3.46
CA ASN A 304 -8.71 2.51 2.07
C ASN A 304 -9.85 1.58 1.59
N PRO A 305 -11.08 1.80 2.06
CA PRO A 305 -12.25 1.00 1.70
C PRO A 305 -12.74 1.35 0.28
N GLU A 306 -13.79 0.68 -0.21
CA GLU A 306 -14.51 1.15 -1.40
C GLU A 306 -15.20 2.51 -1.13
N PRO A 307 -15.24 3.41 -2.13
CA PRO A 307 -14.90 3.22 -3.54
C PRO A 307 -13.43 3.53 -3.86
N TYR A 308 -12.63 3.95 -2.87
CA TYR A 308 -11.25 4.38 -3.05
C TYR A 308 -10.35 3.29 -3.66
N ALA A 309 -10.58 2.03 -3.26
CA ALA A 309 -9.84 0.90 -3.81
C ALA A 309 -10.14 0.68 -5.30
N TYR A 310 -11.42 0.67 -5.70
CA TYR A 310 -11.82 0.65 -7.10
C TYR A 310 -11.26 1.85 -7.88
N GLU A 311 -11.41 3.06 -7.33
CA GLU A 311 -11.03 4.32 -7.97
C GLU A 311 -9.51 4.50 -8.10
N SER A 312 -8.69 3.78 -7.33
CA SER A 312 -7.24 3.71 -7.55
C SER A 312 -6.86 3.23 -8.95
N GLY A 313 -7.75 2.48 -9.62
CA GLY A 313 -7.58 2.11 -11.02
C GLY A 313 -7.56 3.32 -11.96
N PHE A 314 -8.37 4.35 -11.70
CA PHE A 314 -8.37 5.59 -12.48
C PHE A 314 -7.08 6.38 -12.28
N ALA A 315 -6.53 6.42 -11.07
CA ALA A 315 -5.24 7.08 -10.82
C ALA A 315 -4.10 6.48 -11.67
N VAL A 316 -4.04 5.14 -11.75
CA VAL A 316 -3.07 4.44 -12.59
C VAL A 316 -3.34 4.66 -14.08
N LYS A 317 -4.60 4.57 -14.51
CA LYS A 317 -5.01 4.86 -15.89
C LYS A 317 -4.54 6.25 -16.31
N TRP A 318 -4.89 7.28 -15.53
CA TRP A 318 -4.58 8.67 -15.86
C TRP A 318 -3.07 8.96 -15.83
N LEU A 319 -2.29 8.31 -14.96
CA LEU A 319 -0.83 8.40 -15.00
C LEU A 319 -0.26 7.92 -16.34
N ILE A 320 -0.71 6.76 -16.81
CA ILE A 320 -0.22 6.19 -18.07
C ILE A 320 -0.71 7.05 -19.24
N GLU A 321 -1.96 7.51 -19.21
CA GLU A 321 -2.48 8.46 -20.21
C GLU A 321 -1.72 9.79 -20.23
N GLN A 322 -1.26 10.28 -19.08
CA GLN A 322 -0.43 11.47 -18.99
C GLN A 322 0.90 11.27 -19.74
N GLN A 323 1.57 10.12 -19.57
CA GLN A 323 2.77 9.80 -20.34
C GLN A 323 2.47 9.64 -21.84
N LEU A 324 1.37 8.96 -22.20
CA LEU A 324 0.96 8.78 -23.61
C LEU A 324 0.67 10.11 -24.32
N LYS A 325 0.17 11.11 -23.59
CA LYS A 325 -0.06 12.47 -24.12
C LYS A 325 1.22 13.29 -24.28
N GLY A 326 2.39 12.75 -23.93
CA GLY A 326 3.68 13.41 -24.09
C GLY A 326 3.99 14.42 -22.98
N ASP A 327 3.50 14.20 -21.75
CA ASP A 327 3.88 15.04 -20.62
C ASP A 327 5.40 15.01 -20.40
N LYS A 328 6.03 16.19 -20.45
CA LYS A 328 7.48 16.35 -20.35
C LYS A 328 8.05 15.84 -19.03
N ALA A 329 7.27 15.85 -17.95
CA ALA A 329 7.71 15.34 -16.66
C ALA A 329 7.75 13.80 -16.61
N LEU A 330 7.12 13.12 -17.58
CA LEU A 330 7.10 11.67 -17.71
C LEU A 330 7.77 11.18 -19.00
N ASN A 331 8.57 12.02 -19.65
CA ASN A 331 9.23 11.65 -20.88
C ASN A 331 10.24 10.50 -20.66
N TYR A 332 10.09 9.43 -21.45
CA TYR A 332 10.97 8.26 -21.45
C TYR A 332 11.80 8.15 -22.74
N ASP A 333 11.68 9.11 -23.64
CA ASP A 333 12.34 9.09 -24.95
C ASP A 333 13.30 10.28 -25.04
N ALA A 334 14.61 10.01 -25.01
CA ALA A 334 15.65 11.03 -25.05
C ALA A 334 15.63 11.85 -26.35
N ASP A 335 15.09 11.30 -27.44
CA ASP A 335 14.94 12.00 -28.72
C ASP A 335 13.77 12.99 -28.69
N LYS A 336 12.84 12.85 -27.73
CA LYS A 336 11.68 13.73 -27.54
C LYS A 336 11.84 14.73 -26.38
N GLY A 337 13.00 14.75 -25.73
CA GLY A 337 13.34 15.70 -24.68
C GLY A 337 14.15 15.08 -23.55
N GLU A 338 14.32 15.83 -22.46
CA GLU A 338 14.99 15.33 -21.26
C GLU A 338 14.29 14.06 -20.75
N PHE A 339 15.04 12.97 -20.60
CA PHE A 339 14.54 11.72 -20.01
C PHE A 339 14.28 11.94 -18.51
N LYS A 340 13.03 11.83 -18.08
CA LYS A 340 12.61 12.16 -16.69
C LYS A 340 11.91 11.02 -15.96
N ALA A 341 11.42 10.03 -16.69
CA ALA A 341 10.78 8.85 -16.13
C ALA A 341 11.00 7.64 -17.04
N PRO A 342 10.98 6.41 -16.51
CA PRO A 342 10.96 5.21 -17.34
C PRO A 342 9.65 5.11 -18.14
N TRP A 343 9.62 4.17 -19.09
CA TRP A 343 8.39 3.80 -19.76
C TRP A 343 7.40 3.20 -18.74
N LEU A 344 6.14 3.65 -18.78
CA LEU A 344 5.09 3.25 -17.84
C LEU A 344 4.05 2.38 -18.54
N GLY A 345 3.72 1.25 -17.95
CA GLY A 345 2.65 0.37 -18.42
C GLY A 345 1.77 -0.13 -17.28
N TRP A 346 0.63 -0.71 -17.63
CA TRP A 346 -0.11 -1.51 -16.69
C TRP A 346 0.65 -2.80 -16.40
N GLY A 347 0.79 -3.14 -15.12
CA GLY A 347 0.91 -4.53 -14.69
C GLY A 347 -0.45 -5.22 -14.77
N PRO A 348 -0.66 -6.35 -14.08
CA PRO A 348 -2.00 -6.91 -13.99
C PRO A 348 -2.97 -5.90 -13.35
N TYR A 349 -4.16 -5.74 -13.91
CA TYR A 349 -5.25 -5.03 -13.26
C TYR A 349 -5.86 -5.94 -12.19
N LEU A 350 -5.83 -5.51 -10.93
CA LEU A 350 -6.05 -6.40 -9.79
C LEU A 350 -7.45 -6.33 -9.18
N TRP A 351 -8.26 -5.36 -9.57
CA TRP A 351 -9.61 -5.20 -9.02
C TRP A 351 -10.62 -6.10 -9.75
N ALA A 352 -11.50 -6.72 -8.98
CA ALA A 352 -12.72 -7.40 -9.40
C ALA A 352 -13.80 -7.11 -8.36
N ASN A 353 -15.08 -7.16 -8.73
CA ASN A 353 -16.16 -6.72 -7.86
C ASN A 353 -16.57 -7.81 -6.86
N GLY A 354 -15.74 -8.03 -5.85
CA GLY A 354 -15.97 -9.05 -4.83
C GLY A 354 -16.17 -10.44 -5.46
N ALA A 355 -17.24 -11.12 -5.05
CA ALA A 355 -17.60 -12.44 -5.56
C ALA A 355 -18.16 -12.42 -7.00
N ALA A 356 -18.43 -11.24 -7.58
CA ALA A 356 -18.84 -11.15 -8.97
C ALA A 356 -17.64 -11.44 -9.89
N LYS A 357 -17.81 -12.46 -10.74
CA LYS A 357 -16.77 -12.96 -11.63
C LYS A 357 -16.43 -11.96 -12.73
N ARG A 358 -15.17 -11.50 -12.74
CA ARG A 358 -14.59 -10.75 -13.86
C ARG A 358 -14.41 -11.67 -15.09
N ALA A 359 -14.32 -11.10 -16.28
CA ALA A 359 -14.21 -11.84 -17.54
C ALA A 359 -13.07 -12.88 -17.57
N ASP A 360 -11.95 -12.60 -16.89
CA ASP A 360 -10.80 -13.52 -16.76
C ASP A 360 -10.94 -14.54 -15.61
N GLY A 361 -12.07 -14.53 -14.91
CA GLY A 361 -12.38 -15.40 -13.79
C GLY A 361 -11.89 -14.90 -12.43
N LEU A 362 -11.28 -13.72 -12.34
CA LEU A 362 -10.90 -13.14 -11.05
C LEU A 362 -12.14 -12.82 -10.20
N VAL A 363 -12.11 -13.26 -8.95
CA VAL A 363 -13.07 -12.94 -7.88
C VAL A 363 -12.31 -12.75 -6.56
N TYR A 364 -12.88 -11.96 -5.67
CA TYR A 364 -12.48 -11.84 -4.28
C TYR A 364 -13.63 -12.22 -3.36
N ASP A 365 -13.51 -13.37 -2.71
CA ASP A 365 -14.40 -13.77 -1.64
C ASP A 365 -13.95 -13.14 -0.32
N ARG A 366 -14.79 -13.14 0.72
CA ARG A 366 -14.40 -12.61 2.03
C ARG A 366 -13.09 -13.24 2.53
N ASP A 367 -12.89 -14.53 2.31
CA ASP A 367 -11.72 -15.28 2.77
C ASP A 367 -10.43 -14.91 2.02
N ASP A 368 -10.52 -14.21 0.89
CA ASP A 368 -9.35 -13.64 0.21
C ASP A 368 -8.81 -12.38 0.86
N LEU A 369 -9.51 -11.85 1.85
CA LEU A 369 -9.11 -10.67 2.61
C LEU A 369 -8.84 -11.06 4.06
N GLY A 370 -7.86 -10.41 4.68
CA GLY A 370 -7.54 -10.58 6.09
C GLY A 370 -8.69 -10.16 7.01
N GLY A 371 -8.49 -10.27 8.33
CA GLY A 371 -9.52 -9.92 9.32
C GLY A 371 -10.01 -8.47 9.22
N ASP A 372 -9.17 -7.56 8.72
CA ASP A 372 -9.54 -6.16 8.49
C ASP A 372 -10.31 -5.91 7.18
N GLY A 373 -10.36 -6.88 6.27
CA GLY A 373 -11.02 -6.73 4.97
C GLY A 373 -10.31 -5.80 3.99
N THR A 374 -9.10 -5.34 4.31
CA THR A 374 -8.31 -4.39 3.51
C THR A 374 -7.02 -5.03 2.99
N HIS A 375 -6.36 -5.83 3.83
CA HIS A 375 -5.19 -6.60 3.41
C HIS A 375 -5.62 -7.90 2.76
N PRO A 376 -4.84 -8.45 1.80
CA PRO A 376 -5.08 -9.79 1.31
C PRO A 376 -4.85 -10.83 2.41
N SER A 377 -5.64 -11.90 2.40
CA SER A 377 -5.30 -13.14 3.11
C SER A 377 -4.23 -13.91 2.31
N PRO A 378 -3.70 -15.04 2.82
CA PRO A 378 -2.85 -15.91 2.03
C PRO A 378 -3.47 -16.40 0.70
N SER A 379 -4.80 -16.58 0.63
CA SER A 379 -5.47 -16.97 -0.63
C SER A 379 -5.56 -15.79 -1.60
N GLY A 380 -5.95 -14.60 -1.12
CA GLY A 380 -5.99 -13.39 -1.95
C GLY A 380 -4.61 -13.00 -2.49
N ALA A 381 -3.59 -13.04 -1.65
CA ALA A 381 -2.21 -12.80 -2.06
C ALA A 381 -1.74 -13.80 -3.13
N ARG A 382 -2.19 -15.06 -3.06
CA ARG A 382 -1.92 -16.06 -4.09
C ARG A 382 -2.63 -15.77 -5.41
N LYS A 383 -3.84 -15.22 -5.41
CA LYS A 383 -4.54 -14.79 -6.63
C LYS A 383 -3.76 -13.68 -7.34
N VAL A 384 -3.35 -12.64 -6.61
CA VAL A 384 -2.52 -11.56 -7.16
C VAL A 384 -1.17 -12.09 -7.66
N ALA A 385 -0.51 -12.96 -6.89
CA ALA A 385 0.77 -13.55 -7.28
C ALA A 385 0.70 -14.36 -8.58
N LYS A 386 -0.40 -15.07 -8.82
CA LYS A 386 -0.65 -15.77 -10.08
C LYS A 386 -0.84 -14.79 -11.23
N GLN A 387 -1.64 -13.75 -11.05
CA GLN A 387 -1.81 -12.68 -12.05
C GLN A 387 -0.47 -12.02 -12.41
N LEU A 388 0.40 -11.76 -11.44
CA LEU A 388 1.76 -11.25 -11.68
C LEU A 388 2.63 -12.24 -12.47
N LEU A 389 2.65 -13.52 -12.07
CA LEU A 389 3.43 -14.54 -12.77
C LEU A 389 2.95 -14.71 -14.22
N GLU A 390 1.65 -14.75 -14.44
CA GLU A 390 1.08 -14.82 -15.79
C GLU A 390 1.43 -13.58 -16.61
N PHE A 391 1.27 -12.38 -16.04
CA PHE A 391 1.66 -11.13 -16.68
C PHE A 391 3.12 -11.16 -17.12
N PHE A 392 4.05 -11.46 -16.20
CA PHE A 392 5.47 -11.44 -16.53
C PHE A 392 5.89 -12.53 -17.53
N LYS A 393 5.19 -13.67 -17.58
CA LYS A 393 5.45 -14.73 -18.56
C LYS A 393 4.83 -14.47 -19.94
N LYS A 394 3.76 -13.69 -20.02
CA LYS A 394 2.93 -13.57 -21.24
C LYS A 394 2.96 -12.19 -21.89
N ASP A 395 3.06 -11.10 -21.12
CA ASP A 395 3.08 -9.75 -21.69
C ASP A 395 4.31 -9.55 -22.57
N SER A 396 4.11 -8.97 -23.75
CA SER A 396 5.13 -8.72 -24.77
C SER A 396 6.31 -7.89 -24.27
N THR A 397 6.09 -7.03 -23.27
CA THR A 397 7.12 -6.17 -22.67
C THR A 397 7.78 -6.79 -21.45
N ALA A 398 7.26 -7.90 -20.94
CA ALA A 398 7.83 -8.60 -19.80
C ALA A 398 8.55 -9.90 -20.18
N LYS A 399 7.90 -10.70 -21.04
CA LYS A 399 8.37 -12.03 -21.46
C LYS A 399 9.83 -12.05 -21.93
N PRO A 400 10.34 -11.08 -22.73
CA PRO A 400 11.70 -11.14 -23.27
C PRO A 400 12.82 -11.19 -22.22
N TRP A 401 12.60 -10.65 -21.02
CA TRP A 401 13.59 -10.63 -19.96
C TRP A 401 13.23 -11.50 -18.76
N PHE A 402 11.94 -11.79 -18.56
CA PHE A 402 11.48 -12.65 -17.47
C PHE A 402 11.67 -14.14 -17.76
N VAL A 403 11.41 -14.58 -18.99
CA VAL A 403 11.52 -15.99 -19.40
C VAL A 403 12.91 -16.28 -19.97
N GLY A 404 13.53 -17.39 -19.54
CA GLY A 404 14.86 -17.79 -20.00
C GLY A 404 14.87 -18.18 -21.49
N SER A 405 16.01 -17.97 -22.17
CA SER A 405 16.15 -18.28 -23.60
C SER A 405 15.93 -19.77 -23.92
N SER A 406 16.29 -20.69 -23.01
CA SER A 406 16.07 -22.13 -23.17
C SER A 406 14.58 -22.54 -23.18
N SER A 407 13.73 -21.75 -22.52
CA SER A 407 12.27 -21.96 -22.50
C SER A 407 11.55 -21.32 -23.69
N LEU A 408 12.19 -20.41 -24.44
CA LEU A 408 11.59 -19.81 -25.64
C LEU A 408 11.63 -20.75 -26.85
N ASP A 409 12.62 -21.64 -26.94
CA ASP A 409 12.79 -22.59 -28.05
C ASP A 409 11.80 -23.77 -28.03
N HIS A 410 11.19 -24.09 -26.89
CA HIS A 410 10.19 -25.16 -26.76
C HIS A 410 8.77 -24.71 -27.12
N SER A 411 8.60 -23.46 -27.56
CA SER A 411 7.31 -22.84 -27.86
C SER A 411 7.14 -22.42 -29.32
N ARG A 412 8.04 -22.88 -30.20
CA ARG A 412 7.97 -22.69 -31.66
C ARG A 412 7.59 -23.97 -32.37
#